data_AF-A0A1D2R119-F1
#
_entry.id   AF-A0A1D2R119-F1
#
_cell.length_a   1.000
_cell.length_b   1.000
_cell.length_c   1.000
_cell.angle_alpha   90.00
_cell.angle_beta   90.00
_cell.angle_gamma   90.00
#
_symmetry.space_group_name_H-M   'P 1'
#
loop_
_entity.id
_entity.type
_entity.pdbx_description
1 polymer ?
#
loop_
_entity_poly.entity_id
_entity_poly.type
_entity_poly.pdbx_seq_one_letter_code
_entity_poly.pdbx_strand_id
1 'polypeptide(L)'
;MQETETKTPNLNPCVMELDLSYANRLLGTRFNETEVKVLLEKMRYGVEFSGKNNNKNLIKVLVPAYRTDVLHQIDLVEDIAIAYGYENFKPEMLNSHTIGKKDKREKFSETIRELMLGSGFREVMTLTLTNERDLFLRMNIEPRDAVATENPVSQEHGIARTWLLPSLMSILENNKNREYPQELFEIGECVTSGGKNNKKLAGVVAHAKTNFSEIKAAVVGVLESAGVKYEIKNSVHESFIEGRCGEFGFGFFGEIHPKVLENFDLETPVCGFEVDMDELIEGVGKV
;
A
#
# COMPACT_ATOMS: atom_id res chain seq x y z
N MET A 1 -52.62 19.16 28.66
CA MET A 1 -51.63 18.51 27.79
C MET A 1 -51.71 17.03 28.09
N GLN A 2 -52.28 16.22 27.19
CA GLN A 2 -52.26 14.76 27.36
C GLN A 2 -50.83 14.30 27.09
N GLU A 3 -50.15 13.84 28.13
CA GLU A 3 -48.88 13.14 28.00
C GLU A 3 -49.11 11.89 27.16
N THR A 4 -48.55 11.86 25.96
CA THR A 4 -48.47 10.63 25.16
C THR A 4 -47.48 9.70 25.85
N GLU A 5 -48.00 8.78 26.65
CA GLU A 5 -47.26 7.68 27.27
C GLU A 5 -46.53 6.90 26.16
N THR A 6 -45.21 7.04 26.08
CA THR A 6 -44.39 6.37 25.06
C THR A 6 -44.14 4.93 25.51
N LYS A 7 -44.92 3.99 24.98
CA LYS A 7 -44.79 2.57 25.32
C LYS A 7 -43.63 1.93 24.56
N THR A 8 -42.65 1.39 25.30
CA THR A 8 -41.46 0.73 24.74
C THR A 8 -41.42 -0.77 25.06
N PRO A 9 -40.86 -1.62 24.16
CA PRO A 9 -40.35 -1.26 22.83
C PRO A 9 -41.48 -1.01 21.81
N ASN A 10 -41.28 -0.05 20.90
CA ASN A 10 -42.15 0.11 19.73
C ASN A 10 -41.71 -0.89 18.66
N LEU A 11 -42.55 -1.89 18.40
CA LEU A 11 -42.30 -2.93 17.40
C LEU A 11 -43.06 -2.71 16.09
N ASN A 12 -43.65 -1.53 15.91
CA ASN A 12 -44.32 -1.20 14.66
C ASN A 12 -43.31 -1.13 13.51
N PRO A 13 -43.64 -1.66 12.31
CA PRO A 13 -42.78 -1.53 11.15
C PRO A 13 -42.51 -0.07 10.79
N CYS A 14 -41.28 0.21 10.36
CA CYS A 14 -40.93 1.47 9.74
C CYS A 14 -41.46 1.48 8.30
N VAL A 15 -42.09 2.58 7.87
CA VAL A 15 -42.59 2.71 6.49
C VAL A 15 -41.51 3.37 5.65
N MET A 16 -41.06 2.70 4.60
CA MET A 16 -40.12 3.22 3.62
C MET A 16 -40.73 3.19 2.22
N GLU A 17 -40.40 4.19 1.40
CA GLU A 17 -40.82 4.22 0.00
C GLU A 17 -39.69 3.72 -0.91
N LEU A 18 -40.03 2.81 -1.82
CA LEU A 18 -39.14 2.30 -2.85
C LEU A 18 -39.60 2.81 -4.22
N ASP A 19 -38.72 3.50 -4.94
CA ASP A 19 -38.93 3.84 -6.35
C ASP A 19 -38.58 2.64 -7.25
N LEU A 20 -39.56 2.11 -7.96
CA LEU A 20 -39.40 0.95 -8.85
C LEU A 20 -38.48 1.25 -10.04
N SER A 21 -38.50 2.48 -10.57
CA SER A 21 -37.57 2.87 -11.64
C SER A 21 -36.15 2.95 -11.13
N TYR A 22 -35.97 3.45 -9.91
CA TYR A 22 -34.68 3.47 -9.24
C TYR A 22 -34.12 2.05 -9.05
N ALA A 23 -34.94 1.13 -8.52
CA ALA A 23 -34.58 -0.27 -8.32
C ALA A 23 -34.17 -0.95 -9.64
N ASN A 24 -35.03 -0.86 -10.66
CA ASN A 24 -34.76 -1.48 -11.96
C ASN A 24 -33.52 -0.91 -12.65
N ARG A 25 -33.29 0.40 -12.55
CA ARG A 25 -32.11 1.04 -13.13
C ARG A 25 -30.82 0.53 -12.49
N LEU A 26 -30.80 0.31 -11.18
CA LEU A 26 -29.62 -0.18 -10.47
C LEU A 26 -29.39 -1.67 -10.69
N LEU A 27 -30.46 -2.45 -10.71
CA LEU A 27 -30.41 -3.90 -10.90
C LEU A 27 -30.22 -4.32 -12.36
N GLY A 28 -30.42 -3.41 -13.33
CA GLY A 28 -30.43 -3.74 -14.75
C GLY A 28 -31.64 -4.62 -15.14
N THR A 29 -32.73 -4.56 -14.37
CA THR A 29 -33.90 -5.42 -14.52
C THR A 29 -35.11 -4.64 -15.06
N ARG A 30 -36.20 -5.36 -15.31
CA ARG A 30 -37.50 -4.80 -15.70
C ARG A 30 -38.63 -5.38 -14.84
N PHE A 31 -38.38 -5.50 -13.54
CA PHE A 31 -39.38 -6.00 -12.62
C PHE A 31 -40.60 -5.09 -12.57
N ASN A 32 -41.77 -5.69 -12.51
CA ASN A 32 -43.01 -5.00 -12.18
C ASN A 32 -43.27 -5.02 -10.66
N GLU A 33 -44.25 -4.23 -10.21
CA GLU A 33 -44.65 -4.11 -8.80
C GLU A 33 -44.95 -5.46 -8.13
N THR A 34 -45.54 -6.41 -8.86
CA THR A 34 -45.90 -7.74 -8.34
C THR A 34 -44.65 -8.60 -8.13
N GLU A 35 -43.72 -8.56 -9.08
CA GLU A 35 -42.44 -9.27 -8.96
C GLU A 35 -41.62 -8.73 -7.79
N VAL A 36 -41.49 -7.41 -7.69
CA VAL A 36 -40.79 -6.76 -6.57
C VAL A 36 -41.44 -7.08 -5.22
N LYS A 37 -42.78 -7.10 -5.16
CA LYS A 37 -43.50 -7.52 -3.95
C LYS A 37 -43.11 -8.94 -3.53
N VAL A 38 -43.12 -9.91 -4.44
CA VAL A 38 -42.74 -11.31 -4.13
C VAL A 38 -41.28 -11.37 -3.63
N LEU A 39 -40.38 -10.60 -4.24
CA LEU A 39 -38.97 -10.54 -3.83
C LEU A 39 -38.80 -9.92 -2.42
N LEU A 40 -39.48 -8.81 -2.15
CA LEU A 40 -39.46 -8.16 -0.83
C LEU A 40 -40.12 -9.04 0.25
N GLU A 41 -41.21 -9.74 -0.08
CA GLU A 41 -41.86 -10.68 0.85
C GLU A 41 -40.98 -11.89 1.18
N LYS A 42 -40.20 -12.40 0.21
CA LYS A 42 -39.16 -13.42 0.49
C LYS A 42 -38.13 -12.93 1.52
N MET A 43 -37.83 -11.62 1.52
CA MET A 43 -36.95 -10.96 2.51
C MET A 43 -37.70 -10.47 3.76
N ARG A 44 -38.94 -10.91 3.95
CA ARG A 44 -39.80 -10.64 5.11
C ARG A 44 -40.24 -9.19 5.28
N TYR A 45 -40.30 -8.41 4.20
CA TYR A 45 -40.93 -7.10 4.22
C TYR A 45 -42.44 -7.17 4.01
N GLY A 46 -43.16 -6.17 4.54
CA GLY A 46 -44.56 -5.96 4.20
C GLY A 46 -44.73 -5.11 2.93
N VAL A 47 -45.48 -5.67 1.98
CA VAL A 47 -45.94 -5.12 0.68
C VAL A 47 -47.19 -4.23 0.64
N GLU A 48 -47.14 -2.88 0.69
CA GLU A 48 -48.36 -2.05 0.48
C GLU A 48 -48.34 -1.28 -0.85
N PHE A 49 -49.35 -1.50 -1.70
CA PHE A 49 -49.53 -0.73 -2.93
C PHE A 49 -50.33 0.54 -2.67
N SER A 50 -49.77 1.68 -3.07
CA SER A 50 -50.44 2.98 -3.02
C SER A 50 -51.65 2.96 -3.98
N GLY A 51 -52.86 2.82 -3.44
CA GLY A 51 -54.08 2.72 -4.26
C GLY A 51 -54.27 3.92 -5.21
N LYS A 52 -54.53 3.64 -6.50
CA LYS A 52 -55.07 4.46 -7.62
C LYS A 52 -54.73 5.97 -7.77
N ASN A 53 -53.91 6.60 -6.93
CA ASN A 53 -53.58 8.01 -7.03
C ASN A 53 -52.09 8.24 -7.37
N ASN A 54 -51.91 8.65 -8.62
CA ASN A 54 -50.89 9.56 -9.18
C ASN A 54 -49.38 9.23 -9.18
N ASN A 55 -48.87 8.17 -8.52
CA ASN A 55 -47.48 7.74 -8.75
C ASN A 55 -47.35 6.21 -8.84
N LYS A 56 -47.51 5.67 -10.06
CA LYS A 56 -47.41 4.22 -10.39
C LYS A 56 -46.00 3.60 -10.21
N ASN A 57 -45.13 4.27 -9.45
CA ASN A 57 -43.72 3.92 -9.38
C ASN A 57 -43.18 3.88 -7.94
N LEU A 58 -44.00 4.21 -6.94
CA LEU A 58 -43.61 4.22 -5.53
C LEU A 58 -44.33 3.08 -4.80
N ILE A 59 -43.55 2.17 -4.24
CA ILE A 59 -44.00 1.01 -3.46
C ILE A 59 -43.78 1.34 -1.97
N LYS A 60 -44.81 1.18 -1.14
CA LYS A 60 -44.65 1.31 0.31
C LYS A 60 -44.20 -0.02 0.89
N VAL A 61 -43.06 0.01 1.56
CA VAL A 61 -42.42 -1.16 2.16
C VAL A 61 -42.43 -1.01 3.67
N LEU A 62 -43.04 -1.97 4.34
CA LEU A 62 -43.07 -2.07 5.80
C LEU A 62 -41.84 -2.85 6.26
N VAL A 63 -40.86 -2.13 6.77
CA VAL A 63 -39.61 -2.65 7.31
C VAL A 63 -39.85 -3.15 8.73
N PRO A 64 -39.74 -4.45 9.02
CA PRO A 64 -39.94 -4.97 10.37
C PRO A 64 -38.99 -4.34 11.38
N ALA A 65 -39.42 -4.15 12.63
CA ALA A 65 -38.63 -3.49 13.68
C ALA A 65 -37.30 -4.20 14.01
N TYR A 66 -37.14 -5.48 13.63
CA TYR A 66 -35.88 -6.22 13.79
C TYR A 66 -34.86 -5.96 12.66
N ARG A 67 -35.26 -5.33 11.56
CA ARG A 67 -34.37 -4.92 10.45
C ARG A 67 -33.81 -3.53 10.72
N THR A 68 -32.81 -3.46 11.59
CA THR A 68 -32.15 -2.20 11.98
C THR A 68 -31.11 -1.74 10.95
N ASP A 69 -30.79 -2.59 9.99
CA ASP A 69 -29.86 -2.40 8.89
C ASP A 69 -30.43 -1.57 7.72
N VAL A 70 -31.76 -1.46 7.62
CA VAL A 70 -32.45 -0.82 6.50
C VAL A 70 -32.64 0.68 6.77
N LEU A 71 -31.84 1.51 6.11
CA LEU A 71 -31.75 2.94 6.34
C LEU A 71 -32.12 3.77 5.10
N HIS A 72 -32.03 3.20 3.91
CA HIS A 72 -32.28 3.85 2.64
C HIS A 72 -32.92 2.88 1.63
N GLN A 73 -33.63 3.40 0.63
CA GLN A 73 -34.28 2.57 -0.40
C GLN A 73 -33.31 1.64 -1.15
N ILE A 74 -32.00 1.92 -1.13
CA ILE A 74 -30.96 1.07 -1.73
C ILE A 74 -30.83 -0.28 -1.00
N ASP A 75 -31.08 -0.32 0.31
CA ASP A 75 -31.02 -1.55 1.10
C ASP A 75 -32.19 -2.48 0.72
N LEU A 76 -33.34 -1.89 0.35
CA LEU A 76 -34.45 -2.63 -0.23
C LEU A 76 -34.10 -3.16 -1.63
N VAL A 77 -33.33 -2.41 -2.43
CA VAL A 77 -32.85 -2.84 -3.75
C VAL A 77 -31.85 -4.00 -3.62
N GLU A 78 -30.94 -3.95 -2.65
CA GLU A 78 -30.04 -5.05 -2.31
C GLU A 78 -30.84 -6.31 -1.94
N ASP A 79 -31.84 -6.19 -1.09
CA ASP A 79 -32.68 -7.33 -0.69
C ASP A 79 -33.51 -7.89 -1.86
N ILE A 80 -33.96 -7.05 -2.78
CA ILE A 80 -34.57 -7.49 -4.04
C ILE A 80 -33.56 -8.30 -4.86
N ALA A 81 -32.29 -7.86 -4.95
CA ALA A 81 -31.24 -8.60 -5.64
C ALA A 81 -30.96 -9.97 -4.98
N ILE A 82 -30.87 -10.00 -3.65
CA ILE A 82 -30.66 -11.23 -2.87
C ILE A 82 -31.81 -12.21 -3.10
N ALA A 83 -33.07 -11.76 -2.98
CA ALA A 83 -34.24 -12.60 -3.20
C ALA A 83 -34.41 -13.05 -4.64
N TYR A 84 -33.91 -12.26 -5.60
CA TYR A 84 -33.90 -12.62 -7.00
C TYR A 84 -32.84 -13.67 -7.30
N GLY A 85 -31.73 -13.67 -6.54
CA GLY A 85 -30.58 -14.53 -6.77
C GLY A 85 -29.59 -13.87 -7.72
N TYR A 86 -28.36 -13.63 -7.24
CA TYR A 86 -27.33 -12.92 -8.02
C TYR A 86 -26.95 -13.67 -9.31
N GLU A 87 -27.12 -14.98 -9.34
CA GLU A 87 -26.89 -15.84 -10.48
C GLU A 87 -27.87 -15.61 -11.64
N ASN A 88 -29.01 -14.97 -11.39
CA ASN A 88 -30.04 -14.72 -12.40
C ASN A 88 -29.80 -13.42 -13.19
N PHE A 89 -28.87 -12.57 -12.75
CA PHE A 89 -28.46 -11.39 -13.52
C PHE A 89 -27.59 -11.78 -14.70
N LYS A 90 -27.91 -11.26 -15.88
CA LYS A 90 -27.08 -11.43 -17.07
C LYS A 90 -25.92 -10.43 -17.00
N PRO A 91 -24.65 -10.88 -17.04
CA PRO A 91 -23.51 -9.96 -17.09
C PRO A 91 -23.59 -9.06 -18.33
N GLU A 92 -23.39 -7.76 -18.14
CA GLU A 92 -23.31 -6.77 -19.22
C GLU A 92 -21.95 -6.09 -19.19
N MET A 93 -21.40 -5.82 -20.39
CA MET A 93 -20.18 -5.03 -20.52
C MET A 93 -20.52 -3.54 -20.32
N LEU A 94 -19.69 -2.85 -19.54
CA LEU A 94 -19.83 -1.40 -19.38
C LEU A 94 -19.52 -0.69 -20.71
N ASN A 95 -20.42 0.20 -21.12
CA ASN A 95 -20.24 1.07 -22.30
C ASN A 95 -19.34 2.28 -22.01
N SER A 96 -18.31 2.12 -21.16
CA SER A 96 -17.34 3.17 -20.83
C SER A 96 -15.94 2.65 -21.11
N HIS A 97 -15.33 3.13 -22.19
CA HIS A 97 -13.99 2.75 -22.60
C HIS A 97 -12.99 3.84 -22.21
N THR A 98 -12.04 3.51 -21.35
CA THR A 98 -10.94 4.40 -20.95
C THR A 98 -9.60 3.75 -21.21
N ILE A 99 -8.57 4.54 -21.50
CA ILE A 99 -7.20 4.05 -21.68
C ILE A 99 -6.39 4.37 -20.43
N GLY A 100 -5.95 3.32 -19.72
CA GLY A 100 -5.02 3.46 -18.60
C GLY A 100 -3.60 3.79 -19.07
N LYS A 101 -2.84 4.50 -18.24
CA LYS A 101 -1.39 4.70 -18.42
C LYS A 101 -0.71 4.42 -17.08
N LYS A 102 0.43 3.73 -17.11
CA LYS A 102 1.28 3.58 -15.90
C LYS A 102 1.77 4.94 -15.43
N ASP A 103 1.84 5.11 -14.12
CA ASP A 103 2.44 6.28 -13.49
C ASP A 103 3.91 6.45 -13.92
N LYS A 104 4.36 7.70 -14.05
CA LYS A 104 5.73 7.99 -14.50
C LYS A 104 6.78 7.48 -13.52
N ARG A 105 6.53 7.57 -12.21
CA ARG A 105 7.44 7.08 -11.17
C ARG A 105 7.57 5.57 -11.22
N GLU A 106 6.49 4.86 -11.53
CA GLU A 106 6.54 3.41 -11.64
C GLU A 106 7.29 2.96 -12.90
N LYS A 107 7.06 3.61 -14.05
CA LYS A 107 7.87 3.32 -15.26
C LYS A 107 9.37 3.56 -15.04
N PHE A 108 9.71 4.61 -14.30
CA PHE A 108 11.10 4.89 -13.95
C PHE A 108 11.66 3.83 -13.01
N SER A 109 10.90 3.45 -11.97
CA SER A 109 11.28 2.39 -11.04
C SER A 109 11.50 1.04 -11.74
N GLU A 110 10.62 0.66 -12.69
CA GLU A 110 10.79 -0.53 -13.53
C GLU A 110 12.08 -0.48 -14.34
N THR A 111 12.43 0.68 -14.89
CA THR A 111 13.67 0.85 -15.67
C THR A 111 14.92 0.66 -14.81
N ILE A 112 14.94 1.25 -13.61
CA ILE A 112 16.05 1.10 -12.67
C ILE A 112 16.14 -0.32 -12.12
N ARG A 113 14.99 -0.99 -11.91
CA ARG A 113 14.95 -2.41 -11.52
C ARG A 113 15.62 -3.29 -12.56
N GLU A 114 15.28 -3.13 -13.84
CA GLU A 114 15.91 -3.89 -14.93
C GLU A 114 17.42 -3.62 -15.01
N LEU A 115 17.86 -2.39 -14.75
CA LEU A 115 19.29 -2.06 -14.70
C LEU A 115 20.01 -2.78 -13.56
N MET A 116 19.44 -2.80 -12.36
CA MET A 116 20.02 -3.50 -11.21
C MET A 116 20.10 -5.02 -11.46
N LEU A 117 19.03 -5.61 -12.01
CA LEU A 117 19.01 -7.02 -12.43
C LEU A 117 20.07 -7.30 -13.49
N GLY A 118 20.18 -6.45 -14.51
CA GLY A 118 21.20 -6.55 -15.55
C GLY A 118 22.64 -6.37 -15.03
N SER A 119 22.80 -5.71 -13.88
CA SER A 119 24.09 -5.50 -13.21
C SER A 119 24.48 -6.65 -12.27
N GLY A 120 23.69 -7.73 -12.20
CA GLY A 120 23.98 -8.92 -11.39
C GLY A 120 23.27 -8.98 -10.04
N PHE A 121 22.64 -7.88 -9.59
CA PHE A 121 21.97 -7.83 -8.31
C PHE A 121 20.64 -8.60 -8.34
N ARG A 122 20.26 -9.14 -7.17
CA ARG A 122 18.99 -9.84 -6.95
C ARG A 122 18.03 -8.98 -6.14
N GLU A 123 16.82 -8.79 -6.68
CA GLU A 123 15.79 -8.03 -5.96
C GLU A 123 15.26 -8.83 -4.76
N VAL A 124 15.14 -8.15 -3.63
CA VAL A 124 14.47 -8.64 -2.42
C VAL A 124 13.32 -7.72 -2.06
N MET A 125 12.39 -8.22 -1.25
CA MET A 125 11.26 -7.45 -0.74
C MET A 125 11.21 -7.61 0.77
N THR A 126 11.47 -6.53 1.49
CA THR A 126 11.46 -6.52 2.96
C THR A 126 10.20 -5.84 3.50
N LEU A 127 9.90 -6.05 4.78
CA LEU A 127 8.75 -5.43 5.41
C LEU A 127 8.97 -3.93 5.59
N THR A 128 7.91 -3.14 5.38
CA THR A 128 7.94 -1.69 5.64
C THR A 128 7.97 -1.36 7.13
N LEU A 129 7.40 -2.24 7.97
CA LEU A 129 7.42 -2.08 9.42
C LEU A 129 8.60 -2.84 10.04
N THR A 130 9.28 -2.18 10.96
CA THR A 130 10.46 -2.65 11.67
C THR A 130 10.43 -2.11 13.12
N ASN A 131 11.59 -2.12 13.78
CA ASN A 131 11.81 -1.64 15.13
C ASN A 131 13.00 -0.67 15.17
N GLU A 132 13.09 0.14 16.22
CA GLU A 132 14.13 1.16 16.38
C GLU A 132 15.55 0.55 16.41
N ARG A 133 15.68 -0.65 16.99
CA ARG A 133 16.95 -1.35 17.11
C ARG A 133 17.53 -1.71 15.75
N ASP A 134 16.74 -2.31 14.88
CA ASP A 134 17.19 -2.70 13.53
C ASP A 134 17.32 -1.48 12.63
N LEU A 135 16.40 -0.51 12.71
CA LEU A 135 16.40 0.67 11.84
C LEU A 135 17.59 1.60 12.09
N PHE A 136 18.04 1.75 13.35
CA PHE A 136 19.08 2.72 13.73
C PHE A 136 20.23 2.11 14.51
N LEU A 137 19.96 1.48 15.67
CA LEU A 137 21.01 1.11 16.62
C LEU A 137 22.02 0.10 16.05
N ARG A 138 21.53 -0.93 15.36
CA ARG A 138 22.40 -1.94 14.72
C ARG A 138 23.21 -1.35 13.56
N MET A 139 22.69 -0.30 12.93
CA MET A 139 23.39 0.48 11.91
C MET A 139 24.33 1.54 12.51
N ASN A 140 24.58 1.51 13.82
CA ASN A 140 25.44 2.46 14.54
C ASN A 140 24.97 3.91 14.41
N ILE A 141 23.65 4.12 14.30
CA ILE A 141 23.01 5.43 14.24
C ILE A 141 22.23 5.64 15.52
N GLU A 142 22.37 6.83 16.11
CA GLU A 142 21.49 7.27 17.20
C GLU A 142 20.04 7.34 16.70
N PRO A 143 19.05 6.82 17.47
CA PRO A 143 17.66 6.83 17.06
C PRO A 143 17.20 8.21 16.60
N ARG A 144 16.51 8.23 15.45
CA ARG A 144 15.95 9.45 14.85
C ARG A 144 14.43 9.33 14.76
N ASP A 145 13.76 10.45 14.49
CA ASP A 145 12.32 10.46 14.32
C ASP A 145 11.87 9.52 13.19
N ALA A 146 10.98 8.58 13.54
CA ALA A 146 10.33 7.66 12.64
C ALA A 146 8.84 7.57 13.00
N VAL A 147 8.00 7.29 12.00
CA VAL A 147 6.56 7.14 12.23
C VAL A 147 6.31 5.83 12.97
N ALA A 148 5.74 5.92 14.16
CA ALA A 148 5.42 4.78 15.00
C ALA A 148 3.92 4.48 15.00
N THR A 149 3.58 3.19 15.09
CA THR A 149 2.22 2.74 15.36
C THR A 149 1.97 2.88 16.86
N GLU A 150 0.85 3.51 17.25
CA GLU A 150 0.53 3.74 18.68
C GLU A 150 0.33 2.43 19.46
N ASN A 151 -0.37 1.46 18.86
CA ASN A 151 -0.66 0.16 19.47
C ASN A 151 -0.16 -0.99 18.58
N PRO A 152 1.17 -1.20 18.49
CA PRO A 152 1.71 -2.21 17.59
C PRO A 152 1.43 -3.62 18.12
N VAL A 153 1.06 -4.52 17.21
CA VAL A 153 0.81 -5.94 17.55
C VAL A 153 2.10 -6.64 18.00
N SER A 154 3.26 -6.18 17.51
CA SER A 154 4.59 -6.67 17.87
C SER A 154 5.58 -5.51 17.98
N GLN A 155 6.50 -5.58 18.95
CA GLN A 155 7.60 -4.62 19.07
C GLN A 155 8.57 -4.68 17.89
N GLU A 156 8.64 -5.81 17.19
CA GLU A 156 9.48 -5.98 15.99
C GLU A 156 8.99 -5.19 14.77
N HIS A 157 7.71 -4.77 14.77
CA HIS A 157 7.05 -4.09 13.65
C HIS A 157 6.28 -2.86 14.15
N GLY A 158 6.88 -2.10 15.08
CA GLY A 158 6.29 -0.93 15.71
C GLY A 158 6.47 0.37 14.94
N ILE A 159 7.48 0.48 14.08
CA ILE A 159 7.81 1.72 13.36
C ILE A 159 7.94 1.48 11.85
N ALA A 160 7.61 2.49 11.05
CA ALA A 160 7.84 2.46 9.61
C ALA A 160 9.31 2.76 9.30
N ARG A 161 9.90 1.99 8.39
CA ARG A 161 11.28 2.19 7.93
C ARG A 161 11.43 3.54 7.23
N THR A 162 12.48 4.28 7.58
CA THR A 162 12.86 5.56 6.97
C THR A 162 13.87 5.38 5.83
N TRP A 163 14.46 4.19 5.72
CA TRP A 163 15.49 3.80 4.77
C TRP A 163 15.54 2.28 4.61
N LEU A 164 16.19 1.77 3.56
CA LEU A 164 16.13 0.36 3.14
C LEU A 164 17.35 -0.45 3.56
N LEU A 165 18.50 0.21 3.68
CA LEU A 165 19.78 -0.46 3.94
C LEU A 165 19.77 -1.38 5.18
N PRO A 166 19.17 -1.01 6.34
CA PRO A 166 19.13 -1.92 7.50
C PRO A 166 18.39 -3.22 7.22
N SER A 167 17.31 -3.16 6.44
CA SER A 167 16.55 -4.35 6.06
C SER A 167 17.38 -5.29 5.18
N LEU A 168 18.19 -4.74 4.26
CA LEU A 168 19.11 -5.53 3.45
C LEU A 168 20.20 -6.19 4.31
N MET A 169 20.72 -5.50 5.33
CA MET A 169 21.66 -6.08 6.30
C MET A 169 21.04 -7.25 7.07
N SER A 170 19.78 -7.14 7.51
CA SER A 170 19.05 -8.27 8.13
C SER A 170 18.87 -9.45 7.17
N ILE A 171 18.70 -9.22 5.87
CA ILE A 171 18.63 -10.31 4.89
C ILE A 171 20.00 -10.99 4.75
N LEU A 172 21.10 -10.23 4.69
CA LEU A 172 22.45 -10.79 4.67
C LEU A 172 22.72 -11.64 5.93
N GLU A 173 22.36 -11.15 7.12
CA GLU A 173 22.50 -11.89 8.38
C GLU A 173 21.77 -13.25 8.32
N ASN A 174 20.50 -13.23 7.90
CA ASN A 174 19.69 -14.44 7.77
C ASN A 174 20.23 -15.42 6.71
N ASN A 175 21.08 -14.94 5.79
CA ASN A 175 21.66 -15.72 4.70
C ASN A 175 23.18 -15.84 4.77
N LYS A 176 23.83 -15.52 5.89
CA LYS A 176 25.30 -15.58 6.03
C LYS A 176 25.89 -16.98 5.82
N ASN A 177 25.08 -18.02 6.01
CA ASN A 177 25.45 -19.43 5.75
C ASN A 177 25.18 -19.87 4.30
N ARG A 178 24.78 -18.96 3.41
CA ARG A 178 24.59 -19.20 1.98
C ARG A 178 25.82 -18.78 1.19
N GLU A 179 25.88 -19.23 -0.05
CA GLU A 179 27.02 -18.95 -0.93
C GLU A 179 27.17 -17.45 -1.19
N TYR A 180 28.42 -17.02 -1.31
CA TYR A 180 28.84 -15.70 -1.74
C TYR A 180 29.28 -15.75 -3.21
N PRO A 181 29.24 -14.64 -3.97
CA PRO A 181 28.83 -13.30 -3.54
C PRO A 181 27.32 -13.15 -3.33
N GLN A 182 26.94 -12.27 -2.40
CA GLN A 182 25.55 -11.88 -2.20
C GLN A 182 25.39 -10.43 -2.64
N GLU A 183 24.70 -10.24 -3.76
CA GLU A 183 24.43 -8.94 -4.38
C GLU A 183 22.92 -8.72 -4.35
N LEU A 184 22.45 -7.91 -3.41
CA LEU A 184 21.02 -7.74 -3.14
C LEU A 184 20.62 -6.28 -3.35
N PHE A 185 19.42 -6.05 -3.85
CA PHE A 185 18.84 -4.71 -3.91
C PHE A 185 17.36 -4.72 -3.62
N GLU A 186 16.81 -3.57 -3.23
CA GLU A 186 15.38 -3.36 -3.10
C GLU A 186 15.02 -1.98 -3.63
N ILE A 187 13.94 -1.89 -4.40
CA ILE A 187 13.22 -0.63 -4.66
C ILE A 187 11.93 -0.67 -3.85
N GLY A 188 11.82 0.18 -2.82
CA GLY A 188 10.76 0.07 -1.84
C GLY A 188 10.32 1.42 -1.27
N GLU A 189 9.09 1.46 -0.77
CA GLU A 189 8.56 2.62 -0.05
C GLU A 189 9.19 2.70 1.36
N CYS A 190 9.61 3.91 1.71
CA CYS A 190 9.99 4.33 3.05
C CYS A 190 9.06 5.45 3.50
N VAL A 191 9.00 5.70 4.81
CA VAL A 191 8.17 6.76 5.39
C VAL A 191 9.07 7.78 6.04
N THR A 192 8.96 9.03 5.61
CA THR A 192 9.65 10.17 6.24
C THR A 192 9.08 10.43 7.63
N SER A 193 9.84 11.11 8.50
CA SER A 193 9.35 11.50 9.85
C SER A 193 8.05 12.32 9.83
N GLY A 194 7.78 13.02 8.72
CA GLY A 194 6.53 13.75 8.49
C GLY A 194 5.36 12.91 7.99
N GLY A 195 5.47 11.57 7.94
CA GLY A 195 4.40 10.68 7.50
C GLY A 195 4.18 10.65 5.99
N LYS A 196 5.13 11.14 5.19
CA LYS A 196 5.06 11.05 3.72
C LYS A 196 5.83 9.84 3.23
N ASN A 197 5.23 9.11 2.29
CA ASN A 197 5.90 8.06 1.56
C ASN A 197 6.97 8.64 0.64
N ASN A 198 8.09 7.93 0.54
CA ASN A 198 9.21 8.24 -0.31
C ASN A 198 9.79 6.93 -0.83
N LYS A 199 9.88 6.81 -2.17
CA LYS A 199 10.42 5.61 -2.79
C LYS A 199 11.93 5.69 -2.81
N LYS A 200 12.59 4.60 -2.41
CA LYS A 200 14.05 4.49 -2.38
C LYS A 200 14.54 3.27 -3.13
N LEU A 201 15.79 3.33 -3.55
CA LEU A 201 16.57 2.18 -4.01
C LEU A 201 17.73 2.00 -3.04
N ALA A 202 17.94 0.79 -2.55
CA ALA A 202 19.17 0.45 -1.86
C ALA A 202 19.74 -0.85 -2.40
N GLY A 203 21.06 -1.03 -2.25
CA GLY A 203 21.72 -2.27 -2.62
C GLY A 203 22.93 -2.54 -1.73
N VAL A 204 23.25 -3.82 -1.58
CA VAL A 204 24.39 -4.32 -0.83
C VAL A 204 25.14 -5.37 -1.63
N VAL A 205 26.46 -5.40 -1.46
CA VAL A 205 27.35 -6.43 -1.99
C VAL A 205 28.16 -6.98 -0.83
N ALA A 206 28.20 -8.31 -0.70
CA ALA A 206 28.95 -9.00 0.35
C ALA A 206 29.74 -10.18 -0.23
N HIS A 207 31.06 -10.19 -0.03
CA HIS A 207 31.99 -11.31 -0.24
C HIS A 207 33.40 -10.92 0.25
N ALA A 208 34.33 -11.89 0.33
CA ALA A 208 35.68 -11.69 0.89
C ALA A 208 36.57 -10.61 0.23
N LYS A 209 36.18 -10.08 -0.94
CA LYS A 209 36.94 -9.08 -1.71
C LYS A 209 36.15 -7.79 -1.98
N THR A 210 34.98 -7.65 -1.36
CA THR A 210 34.13 -6.48 -1.53
C THR A 210 34.91 -5.22 -1.18
N ASN A 211 34.77 -4.19 -2.01
CA ASN A 211 35.51 -2.94 -1.86
C ASN A 211 34.67 -1.75 -2.34
N PHE A 212 35.09 -0.54 -1.95
CA PHE A 212 34.44 0.71 -2.31
C PHE A 212 34.21 0.91 -3.82
N SER A 213 35.13 0.45 -4.68
CA SER A 213 35.03 0.69 -6.13
C SER A 213 33.90 -0.09 -6.78
N GLU A 214 33.58 -1.26 -6.27
CA GLU A 214 32.52 -2.14 -6.76
C GLU A 214 31.14 -1.52 -6.55
N ILE A 215 30.85 -1.10 -5.31
CA ILE A 215 29.58 -0.44 -5.00
C ILE A 215 29.47 0.92 -5.69
N LYS A 216 30.59 1.65 -5.81
CA LYS A 216 30.65 2.89 -6.58
C LYS A 216 30.28 2.66 -8.04
N ALA A 217 30.76 1.57 -8.66
CA ALA A 217 30.44 1.26 -10.04
C ALA A 217 28.93 0.98 -10.24
N ALA A 218 28.31 0.26 -9.29
CA ALA A 218 26.86 0.03 -9.31
C ALA A 218 26.07 1.36 -9.22
N VAL A 219 26.43 2.22 -8.27
CA VAL A 219 25.80 3.55 -8.12
C VAL A 219 25.99 4.39 -9.37
N VAL A 220 27.23 4.55 -9.86
CA VAL A 220 27.53 5.31 -11.08
C VAL A 220 26.75 4.76 -12.28
N GLY A 221 26.62 3.43 -12.41
CA GLY A 221 25.80 2.81 -13.44
C GLY A 221 24.34 3.26 -13.38
N VAL A 222 23.75 3.33 -12.19
CA VAL A 222 22.40 3.87 -11.95
C VAL A 222 22.31 5.35 -12.34
N LEU A 223 23.27 6.18 -11.90
CA LEU A 223 23.24 7.63 -12.14
C LEU A 223 23.37 7.97 -13.63
N GLU A 224 24.34 7.36 -14.31
CA GLU A 224 24.56 7.54 -15.75
C GLU A 224 23.36 7.06 -16.56
N SER A 225 22.79 5.91 -16.21
CA SER A 225 21.61 5.35 -16.90
C SER A 225 20.34 6.17 -16.66
N ALA A 226 20.21 6.80 -15.48
CA ALA A 226 19.14 7.73 -15.18
C ALA A 226 19.30 9.07 -15.93
N GLY A 227 20.50 9.38 -16.44
CA GLY A 227 20.78 10.62 -17.17
C GLY A 227 20.73 11.87 -16.28
N VAL A 228 21.14 11.73 -15.01
CA VAL A 228 21.19 12.83 -14.05
C VAL A 228 22.61 13.41 -13.94
N LYS A 229 22.71 14.69 -13.62
CA LYS A 229 23.99 15.29 -13.23
C LYS A 229 24.26 15.02 -11.75
N TYR A 230 25.47 14.61 -11.44
CA TYR A 230 25.87 14.33 -10.06
C TYR A 230 27.34 14.71 -9.83
N GLU A 231 27.67 14.97 -8.58
CA GLU A 231 29.04 15.19 -8.11
C GLU A 231 29.23 14.33 -6.86
N ILE A 232 30.20 13.40 -6.90
CA ILE A 232 30.49 12.55 -5.75
C ILE A 232 31.44 13.28 -4.81
N LYS A 233 31.02 13.47 -3.56
CA LYS A 233 31.82 14.09 -2.49
C LYS A 233 32.09 13.07 -1.39
N ASN A 234 33.22 13.23 -0.71
CA ASN A 234 33.47 12.49 0.52
C ASN A 234 32.43 12.91 1.57
N SER A 235 31.84 11.94 2.23
CA SER A 235 30.85 12.16 3.29
C SER A 235 31.20 11.32 4.52
N VAL A 236 30.62 11.65 5.65
CA VAL A 236 30.76 10.90 6.89
C VAL A 236 29.37 10.45 7.30
N HIS A 237 29.22 9.14 7.48
CA HIS A 237 27.97 8.52 7.90
C HIS A 237 28.30 7.36 8.83
N GLU A 238 27.62 7.29 9.97
CA GLU A 238 28.01 6.48 11.14
C GLU A 238 27.94 4.97 10.86
N SER A 239 27.14 4.56 9.88
CA SER A 239 27.06 3.17 9.41
C SER A 239 28.22 2.73 8.51
N PHE A 240 29.08 3.64 8.05
CA PHE A 240 30.17 3.37 7.12
C PHE A 240 31.53 3.65 7.76
N ILE A 241 32.58 3.06 7.18
CA ILE A 241 33.97 3.33 7.59
C ILE A 241 34.30 4.80 7.26
N GLU A 242 34.90 5.51 8.22
CA GLU A 242 35.34 6.90 8.04
C GLU A 242 36.30 7.01 6.84
N GLY A 243 36.01 7.94 5.92
CA GLY A 243 36.77 8.12 4.68
C GLY A 243 36.47 7.08 3.58
N ARG A 244 35.55 6.13 3.81
CA ARG A 244 35.06 5.15 2.82
C ARG A 244 33.56 5.31 2.56
N CYS A 245 33.08 6.55 2.58
CA CYS A 245 31.70 6.92 2.29
C CYS A 245 31.67 8.09 1.30
N GLY A 246 30.86 7.96 0.26
CA GLY A 246 30.61 9.00 -0.74
C GLY A 246 29.13 9.36 -0.81
N GLU A 247 28.82 10.64 -1.00
CA GLU A 247 27.47 11.13 -1.24
C GLU A 247 27.38 11.82 -2.60
N PHE A 248 26.18 11.88 -3.18
CA PHE A 248 25.95 12.45 -4.51
C PHE A 248 24.63 13.25 -4.59
N GLY A 249 24.23 13.86 -3.46
CA GLY A 249 23.07 14.76 -3.36
C GLY A 249 21.79 14.04 -2.98
N PHE A 250 21.38 13.04 -3.76
CA PHE A 250 20.14 12.28 -3.56
C PHE A 250 20.42 10.83 -3.09
N GLY A 251 21.57 10.62 -2.44
CA GLY A 251 21.97 9.31 -1.93
C GLY A 251 23.43 9.24 -1.49
N PHE A 252 23.81 8.08 -0.97
CA PHE A 252 25.14 7.78 -0.47
C PHE A 252 25.53 6.32 -0.70
N PHE A 253 26.82 6.02 -0.62
CA PHE A 253 27.36 4.67 -0.71
C PHE A 253 28.69 4.54 0.05
N GLY A 254 29.05 3.32 0.45
CA GLY A 254 30.33 3.11 1.12
C GLY A 254 30.57 1.68 1.59
N GLU A 255 31.70 1.51 2.27
CA GLU A 255 32.07 0.29 3.01
C GLU A 255 31.44 0.33 4.41
N ILE A 256 30.66 -0.69 4.76
CA ILE A 256 29.94 -0.77 6.04
C ILE A 256 30.93 -0.86 7.21
N HIS A 257 30.67 -0.10 8.27
CA HIS A 257 31.54 -0.02 9.45
C HIS A 257 31.65 -1.39 10.16
N PRO A 258 32.84 -1.81 10.63
CA PRO A 258 33.02 -3.10 11.33
C PRO A 258 32.06 -3.34 12.49
N LYS A 259 31.82 -2.32 13.32
CA LYS A 259 30.80 -2.37 14.39
C LYS A 259 29.39 -2.70 13.89
N VAL A 260 29.01 -2.22 12.70
CA VAL A 260 27.72 -2.58 12.09
C VAL A 260 27.75 -4.04 11.64
N LEU A 261 28.83 -4.50 11.00
CA LEU A 261 28.98 -5.91 10.64
C LEU A 261 28.86 -6.84 11.86
N GLU A 262 29.51 -6.49 12.97
CA GLU A 262 29.39 -7.20 14.25
C GLU A 262 27.95 -7.20 14.78
N ASN A 263 27.24 -6.07 14.73
CA ASN A 263 25.83 -5.98 15.14
C ASN A 263 24.89 -6.86 14.29
N PHE A 264 25.28 -7.19 13.06
CA PHE A 264 24.57 -8.08 12.13
C PHE A 264 25.17 -9.48 12.04
N ASP A 265 26.16 -9.80 12.88
CA ASP A 265 26.86 -11.08 12.91
C ASP A 265 27.36 -11.52 11.51
N LEU A 266 27.96 -10.57 10.80
CA LEU A 266 28.54 -10.72 9.46
C LEU A 266 30.06 -10.72 9.52
N GLU A 267 30.68 -11.80 9.08
CA GLU A 267 32.14 -11.97 9.06
C GLU A 267 32.79 -11.49 7.75
N THR A 268 31.99 -11.27 6.72
CA THR A 268 32.45 -10.79 5.40
C THR A 268 32.29 -9.29 5.27
N PRO A 269 33.17 -8.59 4.54
CA PRO A 269 33.01 -7.17 4.30
C PRO A 269 31.77 -6.94 3.43
N VAL A 270 31.05 -5.86 3.72
CA VAL A 270 29.85 -5.44 3.00
C VAL A 270 30.03 -4.01 2.53
N CYS A 271 29.67 -3.74 1.28
CA CYS A 271 29.44 -2.40 0.79
C CYS A 271 27.96 -2.19 0.54
N GLY A 272 27.47 -0.98 0.75
CA GLY A 272 26.07 -0.65 0.53
C GLY A 272 25.87 0.73 -0.06
N PHE A 273 24.70 0.96 -0.63
CA PHE A 273 24.26 2.26 -1.08
C PHE A 273 22.77 2.47 -0.83
N GLU A 274 22.36 3.73 -0.80
CA GLU A 274 20.97 4.14 -0.82
C GLU A 274 20.77 5.37 -1.71
N VAL A 275 19.66 5.39 -2.43
CA VAL A 275 19.25 6.43 -3.38
C VAL A 275 17.79 6.79 -3.11
N ASP A 276 17.52 8.08 -3.01
CA ASP A 276 16.16 8.61 -3.07
C ASP A 276 15.67 8.60 -4.53
N MET A 277 14.69 7.75 -4.83
CA MET A 277 14.19 7.58 -6.21
C MET A 277 13.28 8.73 -6.63
N ASP A 278 12.62 9.40 -5.68
CA ASP A 278 11.77 10.55 -5.96
C ASP A 278 12.62 11.78 -6.30
N GLU A 279 13.74 11.99 -5.61
CA GLU A 279 14.70 13.04 -5.98
C GLU A 279 15.44 12.70 -7.28
N LEU A 280 15.83 11.43 -7.48
CA LEU A 280 16.51 10.97 -8.69
C LEU A 280 15.67 11.24 -9.95
N ILE A 281 14.38 10.89 -9.95
CA ILE A 281 13.51 11.13 -11.12
C ILE A 281 13.31 12.62 -11.39
N GLU A 282 13.29 13.47 -10.36
CA GLU A 282 13.21 14.93 -10.50
C GLU A 282 14.51 15.55 -11.04
N GLY A 283 15.64 14.87 -10.91
CA GLY A 283 16.94 15.26 -11.47
C GLY A 283 17.09 15.01 -12.96
N VAL A 284 16.26 14.13 -13.54
CA VAL A 284 16.37 13.71 -14.95
C VAL A 284 16.16 14.90 -15.90
N GLY A 285 17.14 15.17 -16.76
CA GLY A 285 17.05 16.20 -17.80
C GLY A 285 17.25 17.65 -17.33
N LYS A 286 17.58 17.89 -16.05
CA LYS A 286 18.07 19.19 -15.57
C LYS A 286 19.54 19.35 -15.98
N VAL A 287 19.76 19.81 -17.22
CA VAL A 287 21.07 20.16 -17.79
C VAL A 287 21.42 21.60 -17.41
#